data_AF-A0ABD0QL29-F1
#
_entry.id   AF-A0ABD0QL29-F1
#
_cell.length_a   1.000
_cell.length_b   1.000
_cell.length_c   1.000
_cell.angle_alpha   90.00
_cell.angle_beta   90.00
_cell.angle_gamma   90.00
#
_symmetry.space_group_name_H-M   'P 1'
#
loop_
_entity.id
_entity.type
_entity.pdbx_description
1 polymer ?
#
loop_
_entity_poly.entity_id
_entity_poly.type
_entity_poly.pdbx_seq_one_letter_code
_entity_poly.pdbx_strand_id
1 'polypeptide(L)'
;LAALSGDPHTPQALRSFWIQCNYPDAGLTSKPDRTTDIPEAKIKWDGSHALVVPPRGEVYVDCTMEYEEPLKKDIFVVETTVDDQLPEGVFIPPVVLPSSAINKDTLQLPVHNETLREVAVPPGTVIARLFLTDTVTKTRRERNMSQKIDPNLFNFGTSAIPPEWEKSLRQKLAERRNVFSLEKWDVGVAKGVKHHIQLNDSRPFRQRSRRIAPADIDDVRRHMKDLLAADIIKESRSPYASSH
;
A
#
# COMPACT_ATOMS: atom_id res chain seq x y z
N LEU A 1 41.50 15.51 -19.97
CA LEU A 1 42.08 16.75 -20.51
C LEU A 1 41.08 17.37 -21.49
N ALA A 2 40.26 18.31 -21.01
CA ALA A 2 39.49 19.28 -21.79
C ALA A 2 38.77 20.20 -20.80
N ALA A 3 38.88 21.52 -20.95
CA ALA A 3 38.25 22.52 -20.09
C ALA A 3 38.02 23.83 -20.86
N LEU A 4 36.83 24.43 -20.71
CA LEU A 4 36.42 25.80 -21.08
C LEU A 4 35.26 26.12 -20.08
N SER A 5 35.25 27.15 -19.23
CA SER A 5 35.33 28.62 -19.46
C SER A 5 34.21 29.09 -20.39
N GLY A 6 33.15 29.83 -20.02
CA GLY A 6 32.74 30.48 -18.75
C GLY A 6 31.23 30.84 -18.87
N ASP A 7 30.63 31.89 -18.30
CA ASP A 7 31.03 32.93 -17.32
C ASP A 7 29.73 33.51 -16.66
N PRO A 8 29.79 34.32 -15.58
CA PRO A 8 28.61 34.56 -14.72
C PRO A 8 27.88 35.89 -14.98
N HIS A 9 26.55 35.87 -15.18
CA HIS A 9 25.57 36.91 -14.73
C HIS A 9 24.16 36.67 -15.30
N THR A 10 23.25 36.02 -14.54
CA THR A 10 21.78 36.23 -14.56
C THR A 10 21.14 35.48 -13.37
N PRO A 11 19.93 35.85 -12.90
CA PRO A 11 19.51 35.57 -11.52
C PRO A 11 19.12 34.11 -11.24
N GLN A 12 19.12 33.75 -9.95
CA GLN A 12 18.79 32.42 -9.45
C GLN A 12 17.37 31.98 -9.83
N ALA A 13 17.25 31.21 -10.91
CA ALA A 13 16.11 30.32 -11.08
C ALA A 13 16.18 29.19 -10.03
N LEU A 14 15.08 28.97 -9.31
CA LEU A 14 14.90 27.84 -8.40
C LEU A 14 15.15 26.52 -9.15
N ARG A 15 16.32 25.91 -8.91
CA ARG A 15 16.66 24.60 -9.47
C ARG A 15 15.86 23.53 -8.76
N SER A 16 14.70 23.17 -9.31
CA SER A 16 14.04 21.91 -9.00
C SER A 16 14.92 20.76 -9.45
N PHE A 17 15.31 19.90 -8.51
CA PHE A 17 16.07 18.68 -8.81
C PHE A 17 15.08 17.60 -9.24
N TRP A 18 15.08 17.28 -10.53
CA TRP A 18 14.33 16.14 -11.07
C TRP A 18 15.23 14.90 -11.09
N ILE A 19 14.84 13.85 -10.36
CA ILE A 19 15.49 12.54 -10.45
C ILE A 19 14.88 11.82 -11.66
N GLN A 20 15.57 11.91 -12.79
CA GLN A 20 15.15 11.23 -14.02
C GLN A 20 15.66 9.78 -14.01
N CYS A 21 14.80 8.85 -13.64
CA CYS A 21 15.08 7.41 -13.67
C CYS A 21 15.10 6.90 -15.12
N ASN A 22 16.24 7.02 -15.80
CA ASN A 22 16.48 6.35 -17.07
C ASN A 22 16.62 4.82 -16.85
N TYR A 23 15.50 4.11 -16.94
CA TYR A 23 15.54 2.69 -17.26
C TYR A 23 15.91 2.53 -18.74
N PRO A 24 16.92 1.71 -19.10
CA PRO A 24 17.02 1.24 -20.48
C PRO A 24 15.75 0.46 -20.80
N ASP A 25 15.26 0.58 -22.04
CA ASP A 25 13.99 0.02 -22.49
C ASP A 25 13.98 -1.51 -22.34
N ALA A 26 13.49 -1.96 -21.18
CA ALA A 26 13.37 -3.36 -20.84
C ALA A 26 12.15 -3.88 -21.59
N GLY A 27 12.39 -4.43 -22.78
CA GLY A 27 11.37 -4.94 -23.69
C GLY A 27 10.37 -5.88 -23.02
N LEU A 28 9.32 -5.27 -22.47
CA LEU A 28 8.15 -5.94 -21.95
C LEU A 28 7.38 -6.48 -23.16
N THR A 29 7.72 -7.70 -23.59
CA THR A 29 6.87 -8.48 -24.50
C THR A 29 5.69 -9.10 -23.76
N SER A 30 5.15 -8.43 -22.74
CA SER A 30 3.71 -8.39 -22.56
C SER A 30 3.21 -7.29 -23.51
N LYS A 31 2.37 -7.64 -24.49
CA LYS A 31 1.54 -6.62 -25.15
C LYS A 31 0.97 -5.72 -24.05
N PRO A 32 0.88 -4.38 -24.24
CA PRO A 32 0.05 -3.59 -23.37
C PRO A 32 -1.34 -4.16 -23.53
N ASP A 33 -1.78 -4.97 -22.56
CA ASP A 33 -3.16 -5.33 -22.46
C ASP A 33 -3.83 -4.00 -22.14
N ARG A 34 -4.45 -3.43 -23.16
CA ARG A 34 -5.41 -2.36 -23.00
C ARG A 34 -6.65 -3.00 -22.41
N THR A 35 -6.51 -3.49 -21.19
CA THR A 35 -7.62 -3.58 -20.25
C THR A 35 -8.04 -2.13 -20.07
N THR A 36 -8.94 -1.69 -20.94
CA THR A 36 -9.75 -0.50 -20.70
C THR A 36 -10.26 -0.62 -19.28
N ASP A 37 -10.12 0.44 -18.48
CA ASP A 37 -10.67 0.50 -17.13
C ASP A 37 -12.20 0.50 -17.22
N ILE A 38 -12.76 -0.68 -17.43
CA ILE A 38 -14.20 -0.91 -17.51
C ILE A 38 -14.70 -0.91 -16.06
N PRO A 39 -15.57 0.02 -15.67
CA PRO A 39 -16.15 0.02 -14.34
C PRO A 39 -17.08 -1.18 -14.19
N GLU A 40 -16.87 -2.01 -13.16
CA GLU A 40 -17.68 -3.21 -12.92
C GLU A 40 -19.00 -2.92 -12.19
N ALA A 41 -19.09 -1.80 -11.48
CA ALA A 41 -20.35 -1.34 -10.91
C ALA A 41 -20.54 0.18 -11.05
N LYS A 42 -21.81 0.60 -11.15
CA LYS A 42 -22.22 2.00 -11.06
C LYS A 42 -22.81 2.25 -9.68
N ILE A 43 -22.39 3.34 -9.05
CA ILE A 43 -22.85 3.74 -7.72
C ILE A 43 -23.88 4.85 -7.89
N LYS A 44 -25.07 4.67 -7.33
CA LYS A 44 -26.18 5.62 -7.42
C LYS A 44 -26.58 6.13 -6.05
N TRP A 45 -27.06 7.38 -6.03
CA TRP A 45 -27.80 7.92 -4.90
C TRP A 45 -29.25 7.41 -4.94
N ASP A 46 -29.69 6.66 -3.94
CA ASP A 46 -31.05 6.07 -3.86
C ASP A 46 -31.94 6.63 -2.74
N GLY A 47 -31.49 7.68 -2.03
CA GLY A 47 -32.29 8.32 -1.00
C GLY A 47 -33.63 8.86 -1.52
N SER A 48 -34.66 8.91 -0.67
CA SER A 48 -36.03 9.27 -1.09
C SER A 48 -36.21 10.74 -1.54
N HIS A 49 -35.18 11.56 -1.38
CA HIS A 49 -35.15 12.99 -1.72
C HIS A 49 -33.82 13.35 -2.38
N ALA A 50 -33.76 14.52 -3.03
CA ALA A 50 -32.50 15.02 -3.58
C ALA A 50 -31.48 15.26 -2.44
N LEU A 51 -30.25 14.78 -2.64
CA LEU A 51 -29.14 15.01 -1.71
C LEU A 51 -28.71 16.47 -1.81
N VAL A 52 -28.84 17.23 -0.72
CA VAL A 52 -28.37 18.62 -0.65
C VAL A 52 -26.96 18.63 -0.06
N VAL A 53 -25.98 19.02 -0.88
CA VAL A 53 -24.57 19.16 -0.46
C VAL A 53 -24.29 20.65 -0.22
N PRO A 54 -23.88 21.06 0.99
CA PRO A 54 -23.68 22.46 1.33
C PRO A 54 -22.46 23.06 0.60
N PRO A 55 -22.44 24.39 0.38
CA PRO A 55 -21.33 25.06 -0.31
C PRO A 55 -20.01 24.87 0.43
N ARG A 56 -18.96 24.47 -0.30
CA ARG A 56 -17.61 24.17 0.24
C ARG A 56 -17.61 23.14 1.38
N GLY A 57 -18.53 22.18 1.35
CA GLY A 57 -18.68 21.15 2.37
C GLY A 57 -18.70 19.73 1.81
N GLU A 58 -18.76 18.78 2.74
CA GLU A 58 -18.86 17.34 2.48
C GLU A 58 -20.11 16.77 3.16
N VAL A 59 -20.71 15.74 2.58
CA VAL A 59 -21.80 14.95 3.17
C VAL A 59 -21.53 13.47 2.93
N TYR A 60 -21.60 12.67 3.98
CA TYR A 60 -21.57 11.22 3.86
C TYR A 60 -22.96 10.69 3.50
N VAL A 61 -23.02 9.88 2.45
CA VAL A 61 -24.26 9.28 1.94
C VAL A 61 -24.10 7.78 1.77
N ASP A 62 -25.12 7.05 2.19
CA ASP A 62 -25.27 5.65 1.87
C ASP A 62 -25.83 5.56 0.44
N CYS A 63 -25.17 4.77 -0.39
CA CYS A 63 -25.39 4.70 -1.83
C CYS A 63 -25.52 3.23 -2.27
N THR A 64 -26.36 2.96 -3.26
CA THR A 64 -26.54 1.61 -3.81
C THR A 64 -25.62 1.35 -5.00
N MET A 65 -25.15 0.11 -5.11
CA MET A 65 -24.31 -0.36 -6.21
C MET A 65 -25.10 -1.26 -7.16
N GLU A 66 -25.10 -0.92 -8.44
CA GLU A 66 -25.58 -1.78 -9.52
C GLU A 66 -24.39 -2.43 -10.21
N TYR A 67 -24.29 -3.76 -10.13
CA TYR A 67 -23.28 -4.60 -10.77
C TYR A 67 -23.92 -5.68 -11.64
N GLU A 68 -23.32 -5.98 -12.80
CA GLU A 68 -23.82 -7.02 -13.73
C GLU A 68 -23.27 -8.42 -13.38
N GLU A 69 -22.10 -8.49 -12.75
CA GLU A 69 -21.51 -9.71 -12.20
C GLU A 69 -21.20 -9.54 -10.70
N PRO A 70 -21.29 -10.61 -9.89
CA PRO A 70 -20.94 -10.53 -8.47
C PRO A 70 -19.45 -10.18 -8.30
N LEU A 71 -19.15 -9.24 -7.40
CA LEU A 71 -17.80 -8.73 -7.15
C LEU A 71 -16.84 -9.85 -6.68
N LYS A 72 -15.83 -10.17 -7.48
CA LYS A 72 -14.91 -11.33 -7.27
C LYS A 72 -13.61 -11.00 -6.52
N LYS A 73 -13.40 -9.77 -6.05
CA LYS A 73 -12.15 -9.31 -5.41
C LYS A 73 -12.37 -8.71 -4.02
N ASP A 74 -11.27 -8.60 -3.26
CA ASP A 74 -11.28 -8.12 -1.86
C ASP A 74 -11.17 -6.59 -1.72
N ILE A 75 -10.74 -5.86 -2.76
CA ILE A 75 -10.48 -4.41 -2.70
C ILE A 75 -10.94 -3.73 -3.99
N PHE A 76 -11.64 -2.62 -3.82
CA PHE A 76 -12.22 -1.79 -4.88
C PHE A 76 -11.72 -0.35 -4.78
N VAL A 77 -11.72 0.34 -5.91
CA VAL A 77 -11.53 1.80 -5.99
C VAL A 77 -12.83 2.42 -6.46
N VAL A 78 -13.24 3.49 -5.79
CA VAL A 78 -14.41 4.28 -6.14
C VAL A 78 -13.94 5.66 -6.60
N GLU A 79 -14.27 6.01 -7.85
CA GLU A 79 -13.88 7.27 -8.48
C GLU A 79 -15.03 7.85 -9.32
N THR A 80 -15.07 9.18 -9.45
CA THR A 80 -15.93 9.88 -10.41
C THR A 80 -15.28 9.92 -11.78
N THR A 81 -16.03 9.54 -12.81
CA THR A 81 -15.61 9.64 -14.22
C THR A 81 -16.23 10.87 -14.89
N VAL A 82 -15.64 11.31 -16.00
CA VAL A 82 -16.14 12.46 -16.78
C VAL A 82 -17.52 12.20 -17.40
N ASP A 83 -17.92 10.93 -17.52
CA ASP A 83 -19.23 10.50 -18.03
C ASP A 83 -20.34 10.45 -16.96
N ASP A 84 -20.05 10.83 -15.72
CA ASP A 84 -21.04 10.79 -14.62
C ASP A 84 -21.92 12.05 -14.59
N GLN A 85 -23.22 11.85 -14.32
CA GLN A 85 -24.23 12.92 -14.37
C GLN A 85 -24.25 13.78 -13.10
N LEU A 86 -23.09 13.99 -12.49
CA LEU A 86 -22.91 14.87 -11.34
C LEU A 86 -22.99 16.35 -11.77
N PRO A 87 -23.60 17.23 -10.97
CA PRO A 87 -23.52 18.67 -11.18
C PRO A 87 -22.07 19.16 -11.13
N GLU A 88 -21.76 20.19 -11.94
CA GLU A 88 -20.42 20.79 -11.99
C GLU A 88 -19.96 21.28 -10.60
N GLY A 89 -18.76 20.87 -10.20
CA GLY A 89 -18.20 21.17 -8.88
C GLY A 89 -18.67 20.26 -7.73
N VAL A 90 -19.48 19.24 -8.01
CA VAL A 90 -19.77 18.12 -7.08
C VAL A 90 -19.01 16.88 -7.52
N PHE A 91 -18.31 16.23 -6.59
CA PHE A 91 -17.55 15.00 -6.86
C PHE A 91 -17.44 14.11 -5.62
N ILE A 92 -16.98 12.88 -5.83
CA ILE A 92 -16.57 11.94 -4.78
C ILE A 92 -15.05 11.81 -4.89
N PRO A 93 -14.27 12.10 -3.83
CA PRO A 93 -12.82 11.93 -3.87
C PRO A 93 -12.50 10.43 -4.04
N PRO A 94 -11.40 10.07 -4.73
CA PRO A 94 -11.00 8.66 -4.89
C PRO A 94 -10.90 7.92 -3.55
N VAL A 95 -11.68 6.85 -3.37
CA VAL A 95 -11.66 6.02 -2.13
C VAL A 95 -11.29 4.57 -2.44
N VAL A 96 -10.34 4.03 -1.69
CA VAL A 96 -9.99 2.60 -1.71
C VAL A 96 -10.79 1.90 -0.60
N LEU A 97 -11.61 0.91 -0.96
CA LEU A 97 -12.54 0.26 -0.02
C LEU A 97 -12.40 -1.27 -0.08
N PRO A 98 -12.30 -1.97 1.07
CA PRO A 98 -12.33 -3.43 1.10
C PRO A 98 -13.76 -3.94 0.85
N SER A 99 -13.90 -5.19 0.45
CA SER A 99 -15.20 -5.84 0.28
C SER A 99 -16.05 -5.88 1.56
N SER A 100 -15.42 -5.81 2.73
CA SER A 100 -16.11 -5.68 4.03
C SER A 100 -16.73 -4.30 4.30
N ALA A 101 -16.42 -3.27 3.50
CA ALA A 101 -17.08 -1.97 3.57
C ALA A 101 -18.44 -1.95 2.84
N ILE A 102 -18.71 -2.96 2.01
CA ILE A 102 -20.00 -3.13 1.33
C ILE A 102 -20.95 -3.88 2.26
N ASN A 103 -22.11 -3.28 2.55
CA ASN A 103 -23.14 -3.87 3.41
C ASN A 103 -24.42 -4.06 2.61
N LYS A 104 -24.71 -5.30 2.18
CA LYS A 104 -25.91 -5.66 1.40
C LYS A 104 -26.13 -4.69 0.22
N ASP A 105 -25.10 -4.58 -0.61
CA ASP A 105 -25.06 -3.73 -1.82
C ASP A 105 -25.15 -2.21 -1.57
N THR A 106 -25.11 -1.76 -0.31
CA THR A 106 -24.95 -0.35 0.07
C THR A 106 -23.50 -0.03 0.45
N LEU A 107 -23.10 1.22 0.20
CA LEU A 107 -21.77 1.75 0.45
C LEU A 107 -21.85 3.21 0.89
N GLN A 108 -21.16 3.56 1.98
CA GLN A 108 -21.10 4.94 2.45
C GLN A 108 -19.95 5.71 1.78
N LEU A 109 -20.25 6.83 1.12
CA LEU A 109 -19.29 7.66 0.39
C LEU A 109 -19.39 9.14 0.76
N PRO A 110 -18.28 9.89 0.80
CA PRO A 110 -18.28 11.34 1.01
C PRO A 110 -18.51 12.08 -0.32
N VAL A 111 -19.64 12.75 -0.47
CA VAL A 111 -19.90 13.67 -1.60
C VAL A 111 -19.43 15.07 -1.21
N HIS A 112 -18.54 15.64 -2.02
CA HIS A 112 -17.97 16.97 -1.86
C HIS A 112 -18.62 17.97 -2.82
N ASN A 113 -18.79 19.22 -2.37
CA ASN A 113 -19.25 20.33 -3.20
C ASN A 113 -18.25 21.49 -3.07
N GLU A 114 -17.47 21.74 -4.12
CA GLU A 114 -16.52 22.87 -4.18
C GLU A 114 -17.17 24.20 -4.59
N THR A 115 -18.44 24.19 -5.01
CA THR A 115 -19.13 25.40 -5.41
C THR A 115 -19.47 26.31 -4.22
N LEU A 116 -19.74 27.58 -4.52
CA LEU A 116 -20.18 28.58 -3.53
C LEU A 116 -21.70 28.55 -3.29
N ARG A 117 -22.40 27.52 -3.75
CA ARG A 117 -23.86 27.35 -3.59
C ARG A 117 -24.17 25.96 -3.05
N GLU A 118 -25.32 25.80 -2.43
CA GLU A 118 -25.85 24.45 -2.19
C GLU A 118 -26.18 23.80 -3.54
N VAL A 119 -25.94 22.48 -3.64
CA VAL A 119 -26.22 21.71 -4.86
C VAL A 119 -27.08 20.51 -4.48
N ALA A 120 -28.17 20.32 -5.21
CA ALA A 120 -29.08 19.20 -5.05
C ALA A 120 -28.81 18.12 -6.10
N VAL A 121 -28.42 16.92 -5.68
CA VAL A 121 -28.25 15.74 -6.55
C VAL A 121 -29.54 14.92 -6.54
N PRO A 122 -30.24 14.74 -7.68
CA PRO A 122 -31.48 13.97 -7.74
C PRO A 122 -31.28 12.48 -7.38
N PRO A 123 -32.32 11.81 -6.84
CA PRO A 123 -32.29 10.36 -6.67
C PRO A 123 -32.24 9.63 -8.02
N GLY A 124 -31.48 8.53 -8.06
CA GLY A 124 -31.18 7.77 -9.26
C GLY A 124 -29.94 8.23 -10.04
N THR A 125 -29.35 9.39 -9.70
CA THR A 125 -28.11 9.87 -10.33
C THR A 125 -26.94 8.94 -10.01
N VAL A 126 -26.15 8.60 -11.05
CA VAL A 126 -24.86 7.92 -10.89
C VAL A 126 -23.84 8.92 -10.37
N ILE A 127 -23.30 8.65 -9.19
CA ILE A 127 -22.41 9.57 -8.45
C ILE A 127 -20.95 9.10 -8.40
N ALA A 128 -20.67 7.83 -8.71
CA ALA A 128 -19.32 7.30 -8.89
C ALA A 128 -19.36 5.94 -9.57
N ARG A 129 -18.18 5.41 -9.90
CA ARG A 129 -17.99 4.07 -10.46
C ARG A 129 -17.00 3.27 -9.63
N LEU A 130 -17.23 1.96 -9.61
CA LEU A 130 -16.41 1.01 -8.90
C LEU A 130 -15.50 0.27 -9.89
N PHE A 131 -14.20 0.38 -9.64
CA PHE A 131 -13.14 -0.28 -10.39
C PHE A 131 -12.53 -1.40 -9.55
N LEU A 132 -12.36 -2.58 -10.15
CA LEU A 132 -11.65 -3.68 -9.51
C LEU A 132 -10.15 -3.45 -9.51
N THR A 133 -9.57 -3.28 -8.33
CA THR A 133 -8.10 -3.26 -8.22
C THR A 133 -7.53 -4.67 -8.08
N ASP A 134 -6.37 -4.91 -8.68
CA ASP A 134 -5.56 -6.07 -8.33
C ASP A 134 -4.79 -5.79 -7.04
N THR A 135 -5.11 -6.55 -6.00
CA THR A 135 -4.49 -6.47 -4.68
C THR A 135 -3.02 -6.95 -4.72
N VAL A 136 -2.10 -6.07 -5.13
CA VAL A 136 -0.63 -6.30 -5.11
C VAL A 136 -0.15 -6.67 -3.69
N THR A 137 -0.88 -6.20 -2.67
CA THR A 137 -0.68 -6.54 -1.27
C THR A 137 -1.73 -7.54 -0.79
N LYS A 138 -1.59 -8.83 -1.14
CA LYS A 138 -2.39 -9.91 -0.49
C LYS A 138 -2.45 -9.65 1.01
N THR A 139 -3.65 -9.40 1.54
CA THR A 139 -3.88 -9.22 2.97
C THR A 139 -3.33 -10.46 3.65
N ARG A 140 -2.36 -10.26 4.55
CA ARG A 140 -1.68 -11.36 5.25
C ARG A 140 -2.77 -12.13 5.98
N ARG A 141 -2.98 -13.41 5.61
CA ARG A 141 -3.75 -14.37 6.43
C ARG A 141 -3.40 -14.11 7.89
N GLU A 142 -4.40 -13.98 8.74
CA GLU A 142 -4.28 -13.65 10.15
C GLU A 142 -3.43 -14.69 10.88
N ARG A 143 -2.11 -14.56 10.79
CA ARG A 143 -1.15 -15.29 11.63
C ARG A 143 -1.19 -14.64 13.00
N ASN A 144 -2.20 -15.06 13.77
CA ASN A 144 -2.46 -14.80 15.19
C ASN A 144 -2.51 -13.32 15.59
N MET A 145 -3.67 -12.69 15.40
CA MET A 145 -4.03 -11.37 15.95
C MET A 145 -4.12 -11.32 17.49
N SER A 146 -3.76 -12.40 18.20
CA SER A 146 -3.97 -12.57 19.65
C SER A 146 -2.80 -12.13 20.54
N GLN A 147 -1.63 -11.82 19.98
CA GLN A 147 -0.49 -11.31 20.75
C GLN A 147 -0.66 -9.81 21.06
N LYS A 148 -1.27 -9.49 22.21
CA LYS A 148 -1.20 -8.14 22.78
C LYS A 148 0.23 -7.88 23.27
N ILE A 149 0.77 -6.70 22.95
CA ILE A 149 2.02 -6.24 23.58
C ILE A 149 1.70 -5.87 25.02
N ASP A 150 2.50 -6.37 25.96
CA ASP A 150 2.36 -5.99 27.36
C ASP A 150 2.82 -4.52 27.54
N PRO A 151 1.95 -3.57 27.94
CA PRO A 151 2.28 -2.14 27.92
C PRO A 151 3.49 -1.77 28.79
N ASN A 152 3.81 -2.62 29.77
CA ASN A 152 4.94 -2.46 30.68
C ASN A 152 6.32 -2.72 30.02
N LEU A 153 6.36 -3.28 28.80
CA LEU A 153 7.60 -3.45 28.03
C LEU A 153 8.21 -2.11 27.57
N PHE A 154 7.38 -1.07 27.43
CA PHE A 154 7.85 0.26 27.04
C PHE A 154 8.38 1.01 28.28
N ASN A 155 9.70 0.96 28.47
CA ASN A 155 10.38 1.71 29.54
C ASN A 155 10.79 3.11 29.04
N PHE A 156 10.31 4.15 29.74
CA PHE A 156 10.58 5.56 29.42
C PHE A 156 11.67 6.20 30.28
N GLY A 157 12.29 5.44 31.20
CA GLY A 157 13.46 5.85 31.97
C GLY A 157 13.27 7.16 32.73
N THR A 158 14.22 8.08 32.57
CA THR A 158 14.25 9.39 33.25
C THR A 158 13.57 10.51 32.44
N SER A 159 12.69 10.18 31.50
CA SER A 159 12.04 11.19 30.67
C SER A 159 11.08 12.06 31.48
N ALA A 160 11.08 13.37 31.20
CA ALA A 160 10.25 14.37 31.89
C ALA A 160 8.79 14.38 31.37
N ILE A 161 8.17 13.20 31.32
CA ILE A 161 6.75 13.02 30.97
C ILE A 161 5.91 12.82 32.23
N PRO A 162 4.71 13.42 32.35
CA PRO A 162 3.84 13.14 33.48
C PRO A 162 3.37 11.67 33.46
N PRO A 163 3.13 11.03 34.62
CA PRO A 163 2.83 9.60 34.71
C PRO A 163 1.53 9.21 33.99
N GLU A 164 0.56 10.12 33.89
CA GLU A 164 -0.66 9.90 33.11
C GLU A 164 -0.39 9.80 31.60
N TRP A 165 0.53 10.63 31.10
CA TRP A 165 0.94 10.63 29.70
C TRP A 165 1.80 9.40 29.38
N GLU A 166 2.69 9.00 30.29
CA GLU A 166 3.44 7.73 30.18
C GLU A 166 2.48 6.54 30.05
N LYS A 167 1.46 6.46 30.91
CA LYS A 167 0.43 5.40 30.87
C LYS A 167 -0.37 5.43 29.56
N SER A 168 -0.82 6.60 29.12
CA SER A 168 -1.55 6.76 27.84
C SER A 168 -0.69 6.36 26.64
N LEU A 169 0.59 6.72 26.65
CA LEU A 169 1.54 6.39 25.59
C LEU A 169 1.86 4.89 25.57
N ARG A 170 2.10 4.25 26.72
CA ARG A 170 2.23 2.78 26.85
C ARG A 170 1.06 2.06 26.18
N GLN A 171 -0.16 2.50 26.46
CA GLN A 171 -1.37 1.92 25.90
C GLN A 171 -1.46 2.10 24.37
N LYS A 172 -1.26 3.32 23.86
CA LYS A 172 -1.29 3.60 22.40
C LYS A 172 -0.18 2.91 21.61
N LEU A 173 0.98 2.64 22.22
CA LEU A 173 2.05 1.86 21.60
C LEU A 173 1.71 0.36 21.59
N ALA A 174 1.10 -0.15 22.67
CA ALA A 174 0.64 -1.53 22.74
C ALA A 174 -0.49 -1.86 21.73
N GLU A 175 -1.35 -0.88 21.44
CA GLU A 175 -2.38 -0.95 20.38
C GLU A 175 -1.75 -1.09 18.97
N ARG A 176 -0.55 -0.54 18.74
CA ARG A 176 0.14 -0.50 17.44
C ARG A 176 1.13 -1.65 17.23
N ARG A 177 0.72 -2.87 17.56
CA ARG A 177 1.57 -4.09 17.52
C ARG A 177 2.23 -4.38 16.18
N ASN A 178 1.63 -3.97 15.08
CA ASN A 178 2.15 -4.17 13.72
C ASN A 178 3.41 -3.35 13.40
N VAL A 179 3.77 -2.35 14.22
CA VAL A 179 4.96 -1.51 14.04
C VAL A 179 6.21 -2.09 14.74
N PHE A 180 6.03 -3.05 15.66
CA PHE A 180 7.11 -3.61 16.48
C PHE A 180 7.40 -5.07 16.15
N SER A 181 8.69 -5.40 16.00
CA SER A 181 9.17 -6.78 15.92
C SER A 181 9.23 -7.39 17.32
N LEU A 182 8.25 -8.24 17.66
CA LEU A 182 8.17 -8.88 18.98
C LEU A 182 8.99 -10.17 19.08
N GLU A 183 9.08 -10.89 17.97
CA GLU A 183 9.83 -12.15 17.87
C GLU A 183 11.09 -11.91 17.03
N LYS A 184 12.12 -12.73 17.26
CA LYS A 184 13.40 -12.69 16.53
C LYS A 184 13.23 -12.74 15.00
N TRP A 185 12.14 -13.34 14.54
CA TRP A 185 11.82 -13.58 13.14
C TRP A 185 10.61 -12.80 12.62
N ASP A 186 10.07 -11.82 13.37
CA ASP A 186 8.99 -10.93 12.91
C ASP A 186 9.53 -9.82 11.99
N VAL A 187 10.29 -10.23 10.98
CA VAL A 187 10.90 -9.34 10.00
C VAL A 187 9.84 -8.88 8.99
N GLY A 188 9.71 -7.55 8.84
CA GLY A 188 8.82 -6.97 7.85
C GLY A 188 9.24 -7.31 6.41
N VAL A 189 8.26 -7.46 5.52
CA VAL A 189 8.50 -7.72 4.09
C VAL A 189 8.06 -6.52 3.26
N ALA A 190 9.01 -5.83 2.64
CA ALA A 190 8.73 -4.80 1.65
C ALA A 190 8.19 -5.45 0.36
N LYS A 191 6.91 -5.24 0.07
CA LYS A 191 6.28 -5.68 -1.19
C LYS A 191 6.44 -4.58 -2.25
N GLY A 192 6.55 -4.97 -3.52
CA GLY A 192 6.68 -4.05 -4.67
C GLY A 192 8.12 -3.71 -5.09
N VAL A 193 9.11 -3.83 -4.19
CA VAL A 193 10.53 -3.62 -4.51
C VAL A 193 11.24 -4.96 -4.69
N LYS A 194 11.96 -5.12 -5.81
CA LYS A 194 12.89 -6.24 -6.04
C LYS A 194 14.29 -5.66 -6.25
N HIS A 195 15.20 -5.93 -5.33
CA HIS A 195 16.60 -5.54 -5.50
C HIS A 195 17.28 -6.45 -6.54
N HIS A 196 17.84 -5.85 -7.59
CA HIS A 196 18.69 -6.52 -8.54
C HIS A 196 20.15 -6.16 -8.26
N ILE A 197 20.99 -7.18 -8.04
CA ILE A 197 22.42 -6.99 -7.80
C ILE A 197 23.13 -6.99 -9.16
N GLN A 198 23.62 -5.82 -9.58
CA GLN A 198 24.46 -5.70 -10.76
C GLN A 198 25.84 -6.33 -10.47
N LEU A 199 26.30 -7.21 -11.36
CA LEU A 199 27.59 -7.90 -11.23
C LEU A 199 28.58 -7.36 -12.26
N ASN A 200 29.82 -7.07 -11.82
CA ASN A 200 30.90 -6.68 -12.72
C ASN A 200 31.44 -7.86 -13.56
N ASP A 201 31.38 -9.08 -13.01
CA ASP A 201 31.63 -10.33 -13.72
C ASP A 201 30.44 -11.27 -13.49
N SER A 202 29.86 -11.76 -14.59
CA SER A 202 28.70 -12.66 -14.60
C SER A 202 29.08 -14.15 -14.67
N ARG A 203 30.38 -14.47 -14.60
CA ARG A 203 30.86 -15.86 -14.56
C ARG A 203 30.46 -16.53 -13.23
N PRO A 204 29.71 -17.64 -13.25
CA PRO A 204 29.32 -18.31 -12.02
C PRO A 204 30.51 -18.99 -11.35
N PHE A 205 30.63 -18.80 -10.04
CA PHE A 205 31.65 -19.45 -9.21
C PHE A 205 31.01 -20.43 -8.22
N ARG A 206 31.68 -21.55 -7.95
CA ARG A 206 31.18 -22.58 -7.03
C ARG A 206 32.26 -23.01 -6.04
N GLN A 207 32.27 -22.37 -4.89
CA GLN A 207 33.13 -22.75 -3.77
C GLN A 207 32.54 -24.00 -3.05
N ARG A 208 33.41 -24.90 -2.59
CA ARG A 208 33.00 -26.01 -1.72
C ARG A 208 32.67 -25.48 -0.33
N SER A 209 31.61 -26.02 0.29
CA SER A 209 31.28 -25.72 1.69
C SER A 209 32.41 -26.16 2.63
N ARG A 210 32.73 -25.33 3.63
CA ARG A 210 33.63 -25.71 4.72
C ARG A 210 33.03 -26.86 5.54
N ARG A 211 33.88 -27.63 6.25
CA ARG A 211 33.42 -28.62 7.23
C ARG A 211 32.90 -27.89 8.47
N ILE A 212 31.72 -28.28 8.93
CA ILE A 212 31.16 -27.85 10.22
C ILE A 212 31.65 -28.82 11.30
N ALA A 213 32.01 -28.33 12.49
CA ALA A 213 32.42 -29.21 13.58
C ALA A 213 31.23 -30.05 14.07
N PRO A 214 31.42 -31.33 14.47
CA PRO A 214 30.29 -32.21 14.81
C PRO A 214 29.33 -31.68 15.86
N ALA A 215 29.82 -30.89 16.82
CA ALA A 215 29.00 -30.25 17.85
C ALA A 215 28.00 -29.22 17.29
N ASP A 216 28.41 -28.46 16.26
CA ASP A 216 27.63 -27.32 15.73
C ASP A 216 26.59 -27.76 14.67
N ILE A 217 26.69 -29.00 14.16
CA ILE A 217 25.86 -29.50 13.06
C ILE A 217 24.36 -29.39 13.37
N ASP A 218 23.97 -29.74 14.60
CA ASP A 218 22.56 -29.76 14.99
C ASP A 218 21.99 -28.35 15.18
N ASP A 219 22.78 -27.42 15.71
CA ASP A 219 22.37 -26.02 15.90
C ASP A 219 22.30 -25.25 14.58
N VAL A 220 23.26 -25.46 13.67
CA VAL A 220 23.15 -24.95 12.29
C VAL A 220 21.90 -25.52 11.61
N ARG A 221 21.60 -26.81 11.78
CA ARG A 221 20.41 -27.43 11.17
C ARG A 221 19.10 -26.88 11.75
N ARG A 222 19.04 -26.61 13.07
CA ARG A 222 17.90 -25.93 13.72
C ARG A 222 17.73 -24.52 13.15
N HIS A 223 18.81 -23.74 13.12
CA HIS A 223 18.77 -22.36 12.63
C HIS A 223 18.30 -22.24 11.17
N MET A 224 18.75 -23.13 10.29
CA MET A 224 18.29 -23.17 8.89
C MET A 224 16.80 -23.52 8.78
N LYS A 225 16.27 -24.38 9.66
CA LYS A 225 14.82 -24.66 9.72
C LYS A 225 14.02 -23.45 10.19
N ASP A 226 14.53 -22.70 11.17
CA ASP A 226 13.88 -21.47 11.64
C ASP A 226 13.79 -20.42 10.51
N LEU A 227 14.89 -20.22 9.78
CA LEU A 227 14.96 -19.29 8.64
C LEU A 227 14.02 -19.71 7.48
N LEU A 228 13.87 -21.01 7.23
CA LEU A 228 12.92 -21.56 6.25
C LEU A 228 11.47 -21.36 6.73
N ALA A 229 11.16 -21.62 7.99
CA ALA A 229 9.83 -21.43 8.57
C ALA A 229 9.40 -19.95 8.61
N ALA A 230 10.38 -19.04 8.73
CA ALA A 230 10.18 -17.60 8.66
C ALA A 230 10.06 -17.04 7.23
N ASP A 231 10.21 -17.86 6.18
CA ASP A 231 10.21 -17.45 4.75
C ASP A 231 11.32 -16.44 4.40
N ILE A 232 12.41 -16.44 5.17
CA ILE A 232 13.59 -15.56 4.97
C ILE A 232 14.53 -16.16 3.91
N ILE A 233 14.66 -17.50 3.90
CA ILE A 233 15.44 -18.24 2.90
C ILE A 233 14.55 -19.26 2.20
N LYS A 234 14.97 -19.66 0.99
CA LYS A 234 14.31 -20.72 0.21
C LYS A 234 15.34 -21.63 -0.46
N GLU A 235 14.95 -22.86 -0.72
CA GLU A 235 15.76 -23.77 -1.53
C GLU A 235 15.91 -23.24 -2.97
N SER A 236 17.10 -23.42 -3.55
CA SER A 236 17.38 -23.02 -4.93
C SER A 236 18.45 -23.90 -5.57
N ARG A 237 18.40 -24.01 -6.91
CA ARG A 237 19.41 -24.73 -7.70
C ARG A 237 20.26 -23.72 -8.46
N SER A 238 21.15 -23.05 -7.73
CA SER A 238 22.04 -22.01 -8.29
C SER A 238 23.37 -22.60 -8.81
N PRO A 239 23.92 -22.09 -9.92
CA PRO A 239 25.31 -22.35 -10.30
C PRO A 239 26.31 -21.61 -9.39
N TYR A 240 25.88 -20.54 -8.71
CA TYR A 240 26.66 -19.79 -7.73
C TYR A 240 26.65 -20.47 -6.36
N ALA A 241 27.83 -20.62 -5.74
CA ALA A 241 27.96 -20.99 -4.33
C ALA A 241 29.19 -20.32 -3.71
N SER A 242 29.02 -19.68 -2.56
CA SER A 242 30.08 -19.07 -1.77
C SER A 242 30.17 -19.77 -0.40
N SER A 243 31.36 -19.83 0.18
CA SER A 243 31.59 -20.31 1.54
C SER A 243 32.66 -19.45 2.18
N HIS A 244 32.27 -18.27 2.67
CA HIS A 244 33.12 -17.48 3.56
C HIS A 244 32.98 -17.99 5.00
#